data_AF-A0A3P7EAE5-F1
#
_entry.id   AF-A0A3P7EAE5-F1
#
_cell.length_a   1.000
_cell.length_b   1.000
_cell.length_c   1.000
_cell.angle_alpha   90.00
_cell.angle_beta   90.00
_cell.angle_gamma   90.00
#
_symmetry.space_group_name_H-M   'P 1'
#
loop_
_entity.id
_entity.type
_entity.pdbx_description
1 polymer ?
#
loop_
_entity_poly.entity_id
_entity_poly.type
_entity_poly.pdbx_seq_one_letter_code
_entity_poly.pdbx_strand_id
1 'polypeptide(L)'
;MREGNIPRDSKCVVCRKACWSYECLAGMKCAWCSATAHAICYRQMSLECDFGALRKIMLPPNALTIPRTELPMKQLLNIQGAHLEASSPVKTHPEDSALNSPDEAKEKEDYENLRIFDGNSSLRKHEYRTATVPKTASMQQIRDMALRRFHISDNPDCYYVTQVHNDNGEEELLEDPLPLRNVRRPEGRRAQIFLRYKDDPEKAVVKLYGGWLRVPVTCCSLLVTKETLVQDAVAEALDRFGLDRNLANRYNLIEVSLDRGVAERTANPHENMLQLVRNLRKDSLRRYHVVRFYIQEKDDPHDHAVFVGNLPLSLAQRQYERILLRLLGAKEKPFTAIGPIYFEYGSLVITFNTAKAATSAVQRLQNAVYEEKKLIVLCLPNVQPHMLSPDCEPLLVLVNVKSGGCQGNELIKAFRRLLNPFQVFDVLKGGPLVGLYVFRNVPKYKILACGGDGTIGWVLQCLDIAKQ
;
A
#
# COMPACT_ATOMS: atom_id res chain seq x y z
N MET A 1 -8.69 1.24 -7.10
CA MET A 1 -9.58 2.38 -6.75
C MET A 1 -9.88 2.32 -5.26
N ARG A 2 -10.14 3.44 -4.59
CA ARG A 2 -10.59 3.53 -3.19
C ARG A 2 -12.02 4.05 -3.15
N GLU A 3 -12.82 3.52 -2.23
CA GLU A 3 -14.21 3.92 -2.06
C GLU A 3 -14.33 5.24 -1.27
N GLY A 4 -15.34 6.04 -1.58
CA GLY A 4 -15.96 6.95 -0.62
C GLY A 4 -15.41 8.37 -0.53
N ASN A 5 -14.15 8.63 -0.87
CA ASN A 5 -13.55 9.97 -0.72
C ASN A 5 -13.42 10.72 -2.05
N ILE A 6 -14.56 10.92 -2.72
CA ILE A 6 -14.66 11.57 -4.02
C ILE A 6 -14.79 13.10 -3.86
N PRO A 7 -14.03 13.92 -4.62
CA PRO A 7 -14.21 15.38 -4.62
C PRO A 7 -15.61 15.83 -5.03
N ARG A 8 -16.03 17.00 -4.56
CA ARG A 8 -17.26 17.65 -5.06
C ARG A 8 -17.21 17.81 -6.59
N ASP A 9 -18.37 17.75 -7.22
CA ASP A 9 -18.55 17.87 -8.68
C ASP A 9 -17.90 16.76 -9.53
N SER A 10 -17.43 15.68 -8.89
CA SER A 10 -16.84 14.55 -9.61
C SER A 10 -17.84 13.88 -10.54
N LYS A 11 -17.44 13.72 -11.80
CA LYS A 11 -18.22 13.02 -12.84
C LYS A 11 -17.65 11.63 -13.06
N CYS A 12 -18.54 10.65 -13.10
CA CYS A 12 -18.19 9.27 -13.42
C CYS A 12 -17.54 9.21 -14.81
N VAL A 13 -16.34 8.62 -14.91
CA VAL A 13 -15.64 8.50 -16.20
C VAL A 13 -16.39 7.63 -17.21
N VAL A 14 -17.26 6.75 -16.72
CA VAL A 14 -18.03 5.78 -17.53
C VAL A 14 -19.31 6.42 -18.05
N CYS A 15 -20.23 6.83 -17.16
CA CYS A 15 -21.54 7.35 -17.56
C CYS A 15 -21.61 8.88 -17.67
N ARG A 16 -20.54 9.59 -17.33
CA ARG A 16 -20.42 11.07 -17.34
C ARG A 16 -21.37 11.82 -16.41
N LYS A 17 -22.18 11.13 -15.61
CA LYS A 17 -23.07 11.70 -14.59
C LYS A 17 -22.32 11.95 -13.27
N ALA A 18 -22.86 12.84 -12.42
CA ALA A 18 -22.33 13.08 -11.08
C ALA A 18 -22.28 11.78 -10.27
N CYS A 19 -21.16 11.53 -9.59
CA CYS A 19 -20.92 10.34 -8.76
C CYS A 19 -20.47 10.64 -7.33
N TRP A 20 -20.57 11.91 -6.93
CA TRP A 20 -20.29 12.38 -5.58
C TRP A 20 -21.60 12.45 -4.77
N SER A 21 -21.50 12.41 -3.44
CA SER A 21 -22.64 12.53 -2.51
C SER A 21 -22.25 13.39 -1.29
N TYR A 22 -23.21 14.16 -0.75
CA TYR A 22 -23.06 14.86 0.54
C TYR A 22 -23.42 13.99 1.74
N GLU A 23 -24.32 13.02 1.54
CA GLU A 23 -24.95 12.26 2.61
C GLU A 23 -24.10 11.08 3.04
N CYS A 24 -23.27 10.56 2.13
CA CYS A 24 -22.52 9.34 2.36
C CYS A 24 -21.24 9.28 1.54
N LEU A 25 -20.32 8.43 2.00
CA LEU A 25 -19.16 8.01 1.22
C LEU A 25 -19.66 7.21 0.00
N ALA A 26 -19.63 7.81 -1.17
CA ALA A 26 -20.13 7.21 -2.41
C ALA A 26 -19.07 7.17 -3.52
N GLY A 27 -19.15 6.12 -4.33
CA GLY A 27 -18.32 5.94 -5.53
C GLY A 27 -16.87 5.51 -5.26
N MET A 28 -16.13 5.36 -6.35
CA MET A 28 -14.77 4.85 -6.43
C MET A 28 -13.84 5.90 -7.05
N LYS A 29 -12.66 6.12 -6.47
CA LYS A 29 -11.61 7.03 -6.99
C LYS A 29 -10.29 6.30 -7.22
N CYS A 30 -9.62 6.59 -8.34
CA CYS A 30 -8.29 6.06 -8.61
C CYS A 30 -7.26 6.84 -7.81
N ALA A 31 -6.36 6.15 -7.10
CA ALA A 31 -5.27 6.80 -6.37
C ALA A 31 -4.19 7.38 -7.30
N TRP A 32 -4.14 6.95 -8.56
CA TRP A 32 -3.09 7.32 -9.51
C TRP A 32 -3.57 8.38 -10.50
N CYS A 33 -4.63 8.10 -11.27
CA CYS A 33 -5.16 9.04 -12.27
C CYS A 33 -6.28 9.95 -11.76
N SER A 34 -6.69 9.80 -10.49
CA SER A 34 -7.84 10.51 -9.90
C SER A 34 -9.19 10.30 -10.59
N ALA A 35 -9.31 9.40 -11.56
CA ALA A 35 -10.57 9.02 -12.19
C ALA A 35 -11.59 8.59 -11.14
N THR A 36 -12.84 9.03 -11.30
CA THR A 36 -13.95 8.73 -10.40
C THR A 36 -15.04 7.96 -11.12
N ALA A 37 -15.71 7.05 -10.43
CA ALA A 37 -16.82 6.28 -10.99
C ALA A 37 -17.82 5.89 -9.90
N HIS A 38 -19.08 5.65 -10.27
CA HIS A 38 -20.02 5.00 -9.37
C HIS A 38 -19.54 3.60 -9.00
N ALA A 39 -19.94 3.08 -7.82
CA ALA A 39 -19.60 1.72 -7.39
C ALA A 39 -20.00 0.65 -8.43
N ILE A 40 -21.13 0.86 -9.12
CA ILE A 40 -21.61 -0.03 -10.19
C ILE A 40 -20.82 0.19 -11.48
N CYS A 41 -20.64 1.45 -11.90
CA CYS A 41 -19.89 1.79 -13.12
C CYS A 41 -18.42 1.35 -13.07
N TYR A 42 -17.83 1.29 -11.87
CA TYR A 42 -16.47 0.80 -11.68
C TYR A 42 -16.23 -0.59 -12.31
N ARG A 43 -17.24 -1.46 -12.36
CA ARG A 43 -17.14 -2.79 -12.99
C ARG A 43 -16.88 -2.75 -14.50
N GLN A 44 -17.20 -1.63 -15.15
CA GLN A 44 -16.96 -1.41 -16.58
C GLN A 44 -15.59 -0.76 -16.85
N MET A 45 -14.84 -0.41 -15.81
CA MET A 45 -13.51 0.17 -15.94
C MET A 45 -12.43 -0.90 -16.08
N SER A 46 -11.31 -0.51 -16.68
CA SER A 46 -10.09 -1.30 -16.64
C SER A 46 -9.65 -1.56 -15.19
N LEU A 47 -9.18 -2.79 -14.92
CA LEU A 47 -8.57 -3.16 -13.66
C LEU A 47 -7.20 -2.51 -13.46
N GLU A 48 -6.54 -2.14 -14.56
CA GLU A 48 -5.24 -1.48 -14.58
C GLU A 48 -5.39 0.01 -14.89
N CYS A 49 -4.66 0.84 -14.14
CA CYS A 49 -4.65 2.29 -14.34
C CYS A 49 -3.56 2.68 -15.34
N ASP A 50 -3.95 3.48 -16.33
CA ASP A 50 -3.06 4.08 -17.33
C ASP A 50 -2.42 5.41 -16.88
N PHE A 51 -2.59 5.79 -15.61
CA PHE A 51 -2.21 7.09 -15.03
C PHE A 51 -2.89 8.33 -15.64
N GLY A 52 -3.83 8.16 -16.58
CA GLY A 52 -4.61 9.23 -17.20
C GLY A 52 -3.75 10.38 -17.73
N ALA A 53 -4.15 11.62 -17.40
CA ALA A 53 -3.45 12.83 -17.86
C ALA A 53 -1.97 12.91 -17.43
N LEU A 54 -1.60 12.21 -16.36
CA LEU A 54 -0.23 12.20 -15.84
C LEU A 54 0.64 11.11 -16.46
N ARG A 55 0.11 10.23 -17.31
CA ARG A 55 0.81 9.08 -17.91
C ARG A 55 2.20 9.42 -18.46
N LYS A 56 2.31 10.54 -19.18
CA LYS A 56 3.55 10.95 -19.84
C LYS A 56 4.62 11.48 -18.88
N ILE A 57 4.26 11.84 -17.65
CA ILE A 57 5.15 12.50 -16.69
C ILE A 57 5.23 11.80 -15.32
N MET A 58 4.41 10.78 -15.10
CA MET A 58 4.38 9.99 -13.88
C MET A 58 5.50 8.96 -13.90
N LEU A 59 6.22 8.81 -12.79
CA LEU A 59 7.07 7.66 -12.54
C LEU A 59 6.22 6.54 -11.92
N PRO A 60 5.92 5.45 -12.64
CA PRO A 60 5.10 4.36 -12.10
C PRO A 60 5.74 3.74 -10.85
N PRO A 61 4.96 3.30 -9.85
CA PRO A 61 5.51 2.69 -8.63
C PRO A 61 6.36 1.44 -8.87
N ASN A 62 6.05 0.66 -9.91
CA ASN A 62 6.79 -0.54 -10.32
C ASN A 62 8.11 -0.23 -11.07
N ALA A 63 8.31 1.02 -11.50
CA ALA A 63 9.55 1.47 -12.15
C ALA A 63 10.58 2.00 -11.14
N LEU A 64 10.32 1.85 -9.84
CA LEU A 64 11.18 2.36 -8.78
C LEU A 64 11.39 1.30 -7.70
N THR A 65 12.64 1.16 -7.30
CA THR A 65 13.06 0.31 -6.18
C THR A 65 13.57 1.20 -5.07
N ILE A 66 13.17 0.90 -3.84
CA ILE A 66 13.68 1.58 -2.65
C ILE A 66 14.38 0.50 -1.84
N PRO A 67 15.52 0.80 -1.21
CA PRO A 67 16.06 -0.01 -0.14
C PRO A 67 14.94 -0.59 0.73
N ARG A 68 14.82 -1.93 0.78
CA ARG A 68 13.84 -2.65 1.63
C ARG A 68 14.23 -2.54 3.09
N THR A 69 14.19 -1.32 3.59
CA THR A 69 14.62 -0.98 4.92
C THR A 69 13.42 -1.05 5.86
N GLU A 70 13.68 -1.33 7.13
CA GLU A 70 12.67 -1.18 8.20
C GLU A 70 12.35 0.31 8.46
N LEU A 71 12.92 1.23 7.68
CA LEU A 71 12.73 2.65 7.89
C LEU A 71 11.30 3.04 7.49
N PRO A 72 10.60 3.82 8.33
CA PRO A 72 9.27 4.31 7.98
C PRO A 72 9.33 5.14 6.70
N MET A 73 8.28 5.06 5.87
CA MET A 73 8.17 5.86 4.63
C MET A 73 8.39 7.37 4.85
N LYS A 74 8.09 7.89 6.05
CA LYS A 74 8.39 9.28 6.42
C LYS A 74 9.89 9.58 6.39
N GLN A 75 10.74 8.65 6.79
CA GLN A 75 12.19 8.78 6.77
C GLN A 75 12.73 8.63 5.35
N LEU A 76 12.19 7.69 4.57
CA LEU A 76 12.54 7.50 3.15
C LEU A 76 12.16 8.70 2.28
N LEU A 77 10.99 9.28 2.51
CA LEU A 77 10.50 10.48 1.80
C LEU A 77 10.96 11.80 2.44
N ASN A 78 11.72 11.72 3.54
CA ASN A 78 12.17 12.85 4.34
C ASN A 78 11.03 13.83 4.73
N ILE A 79 9.88 13.27 5.09
CA ILE A 79 8.73 13.97 5.66
C ILE A 79 9.01 14.15 7.16
N GLN A 80 9.48 15.34 7.55
CA GLN A 80 9.48 15.73 8.96
C GLN A 80 8.06 16.06 9.39
N GLY A 81 7.60 15.43 10.47
CA GLY A 81 6.27 15.63 11.03
C GLY A 81 6.19 16.94 11.80
N ALA A 82 5.74 18.01 11.16
CA ALA A 82 4.88 18.99 11.82
C ALA A 82 3.52 18.89 11.12
N HIS A 83 2.46 18.62 11.89
CA HIS A 83 1.09 18.33 11.41
C HIS A 83 0.90 17.03 10.64
N LEU A 84 0.86 15.92 11.38
CA LEU A 84 -0.18 14.92 11.12
C LEU A 84 -1.00 14.84 12.39
N GLU A 85 -2.12 15.57 12.40
CA GLU A 85 -3.21 15.20 13.30
C GLU A 85 -3.49 13.73 13.02
N ALA A 86 -3.19 12.89 14.01
CA ALA A 86 -3.68 11.54 14.00
C ALA A 86 -5.20 11.68 13.95
N SER A 87 -5.79 11.39 12.79
CA SER A 87 -7.22 11.12 12.73
C SER A 87 -7.45 9.94 13.65
N SER A 88 -7.87 10.24 14.87
CA SER A 88 -8.25 9.26 15.88
C SER A 88 -9.19 8.26 15.21
N PRO A 89 -9.00 6.95 15.44
CA PRO A 89 -9.87 5.95 14.85
C PRO A 89 -11.30 6.28 15.27
N VAL A 90 -12.16 6.54 14.28
CA VAL A 90 -13.60 6.57 14.49
C VAL A 90 -13.95 5.21 15.07
N LYS A 91 -14.17 5.18 16.39
CA LYS A 91 -14.93 4.13 17.01
C LYS A 91 -16.29 4.23 16.34
N THR A 92 -16.60 3.26 15.48
CA THR A 92 -17.98 2.99 15.08
C THR A 92 -18.74 2.68 16.35
N HIS A 93 -19.28 3.71 16.99
CA HIS A 93 -20.38 3.53 17.91
C HIS A 93 -21.54 2.95 17.11
N PRO A 94 -22.30 1.99 17.66
CA PRO A 94 -23.52 1.55 17.03
C PRO A 94 -24.45 2.76 16.95
N GLU A 95 -24.65 3.29 15.74
CA GLU A 95 -25.82 4.09 15.41
C GLU A 95 -27.03 3.23 15.78
N ASP A 96 -27.68 3.57 16.90
CA ASP A 96 -29.04 3.16 17.25
C ASP A 96 -29.43 3.90 18.55
N SER A 97 -29.82 5.16 18.43
CA SER A 97 -30.66 5.86 19.40
C SER A 97 -31.48 6.92 18.65
N ALA A 98 -32.24 6.47 17.64
CA ALA A 98 -33.28 7.30 17.05
C ALA A 98 -34.51 7.30 17.98
N LEU A 99 -35.06 8.49 18.16
CA LEU A 99 -36.14 8.84 19.08
C LEU A 99 -37.41 7.99 18.85
N ASN A 100 -37.92 7.38 19.91
CA ASN A 100 -39.12 6.53 19.86
C ASN A 100 -40.40 7.39 19.84
N SER A 101 -41.21 7.27 18.79
CA SER A 101 -42.65 7.58 18.84
C SER A 101 -43.46 6.29 19.07
N PRO A 102 -44.69 6.37 19.65
CA PRO A 102 -45.42 5.21 20.14
C PRO A 102 -45.98 4.28 19.04
N ASP A 103 -46.22 4.79 17.83
CA ASP A 103 -46.86 4.02 16.75
C ASP A 103 -45.93 2.96 16.11
N GLU A 104 -44.61 3.02 16.32
CA GLU A 104 -43.66 2.02 15.82
C GLU A 104 -43.52 0.78 16.73
N ALA A 105 -44.17 0.74 17.90
CA ALA A 105 -44.02 -0.35 18.86
C ALA A 105 -44.58 -1.70 18.35
N LYS A 106 -45.64 -1.66 17.51
CA LYS A 106 -46.23 -2.88 16.93
C LYS A 106 -45.40 -3.44 15.77
N GLU A 107 -44.78 -2.59 14.94
CA GLU A 107 -43.95 -3.06 13.82
C GLU A 107 -42.62 -3.66 14.30
N LYS A 108 -42.09 -3.23 15.45
CA LYS A 108 -40.84 -3.80 16.01
C LYS A 108 -40.95 -5.25 16.48
N GLU A 109 -42.15 -5.78 16.77
CA GLU A 109 -42.27 -7.18 17.22
C GLU A 109 -41.95 -8.21 16.13
N ASP A 110 -42.14 -7.87 14.86
CA ASP A 110 -41.93 -8.79 13.73
C ASP A 110 -40.50 -8.78 13.18
N TYR A 111 -39.66 -7.86 13.63
CA TYR A 111 -38.27 -7.72 13.20
C TYR A 111 -37.30 -8.15 14.30
N GLU A 112 -36.13 -8.64 13.89
CA GLU A 112 -35.04 -9.04 14.77
C GLU A 112 -33.74 -8.33 14.36
N ASN A 113 -33.03 -7.84 15.37
CA ASN A 113 -31.72 -7.21 15.20
C ASN A 113 -30.61 -8.26 15.34
N LEU A 114 -29.85 -8.45 14.27
CA LEU A 114 -28.74 -9.40 14.18
C LEU A 114 -27.40 -8.70 14.39
N ARG A 115 -26.48 -9.37 15.07
CA ARG A 115 -25.04 -9.07 15.04
C ARG A 115 -24.37 -10.01 14.05
N ILE A 116 -23.77 -9.44 13.03
CA ILE A 116 -23.15 -10.19 11.94
C ILE A 116 -21.63 -10.05 12.04
N PHE A 117 -20.96 -11.18 12.19
CA PHE A 117 -19.51 -11.31 12.18
C PHE A 117 -19.05 -11.85 10.82
N ASP A 118 -17.91 -11.37 10.31
CA ASP A 118 -17.34 -11.83 9.03
C ASP A 118 -16.27 -12.92 9.18
N GLY A 119 -16.02 -13.38 10.40
CA GLY A 119 -15.03 -14.42 10.67
C GLY A 119 -14.61 -14.50 12.13
N ASN A 120 -13.70 -15.42 12.44
CA ASN A 120 -13.29 -15.68 13.82
C ASN A 120 -12.56 -14.47 14.44
N SER A 121 -11.86 -13.68 13.62
CA SER A 121 -11.16 -12.48 14.07
C SER A 121 -12.12 -11.39 14.53
N SER A 122 -13.23 -11.18 13.81
CA SER A 122 -14.24 -10.19 14.20
C SER A 122 -15.00 -10.63 15.44
N LEU A 123 -15.27 -11.93 15.64
CA LEU A 123 -15.85 -12.42 16.89
C LEU A 123 -14.94 -12.12 18.09
N ARG A 124 -13.66 -12.52 18.02
CA ARG A 124 -12.68 -12.29 19.10
C ARG A 124 -12.47 -10.81 19.44
N LYS A 125 -12.58 -9.93 18.43
CA LYS A 125 -12.43 -8.47 18.59
C LYS A 125 -13.76 -7.75 18.87
N HIS A 126 -14.88 -8.46 18.88
CA HIS A 126 -16.23 -7.91 18.91
C HIS A 126 -16.50 -6.84 17.83
N GLU A 127 -15.92 -7.01 16.64
CA GLU A 127 -16.10 -6.12 15.47
C GLU A 127 -17.21 -6.66 14.55
N TYR A 128 -18.47 -6.37 14.86
CA TYR A 128 -19.62 -6.82 14.06
C TYR A 128 -20.31 -5.66 13.34
N ARG A 129 -21.17 -6.01 12.38
CA ARG A 129 -22.16 -5.09 11.83
C ARG A 129 -23.55 -5.51 12.25
N THR A 130 -24.43 -4.54 12.44
CA THR A 130 -25.84 -4.78 12.78
C THR A 130 -26.70 -4.75 11.52
N ALA A 131 -27.73 -5.59 11.51
CA ALA A 131 -28.80 -5.55 10.52
C ALA A 131 -30.14 -5.93 11.16
N THR A 132 -31.22 -5.37 10.64
CA THR A 132 -32.59 -5.66 11.08
C THR A 132 -33.28 -6.44 9.97
N VAL A 133 -33.85 -7.60 10.30
CA VAL A 133 -34.53 -8.48 9.35
C VAL A 133 -35.85 -8.98 9.95
N PRO A 134 -36.89 -9.25 9.13
CA PRO A 134 -38.10 -9.92 9.61
C PRO A 134 -37.76 -11.26 10.29
N LYS A 135 -38.47 -11.65 11.34
CA LYS A 135 -38.33 -12.97 12.00
C LYS A 135 -38.64 -14.14 11.05
N THR A 136 -39.44 -13.87 10.00
CA THR A 136 -39.77 -14.79 8.91
C THR A 136 -38.75 -14.80 7.78
N ALA A 137 -37.64 -14.06 7.90
CA ALA A 137 -36.68 -13.94 6.83
C ALA A 137 -36.02 -15.28 6.48
N SER A 138 -35.93 -15.58 5.19
CA SER A 138 -35.24 -16.78 4.71
C SER A 138 -33.72 -16.63 4.82
N MET A 139 -33.01 -17.76 4.74
CA MET A 139 -31.54 -17.78 4.71
C MET A 139 -30.96 -16.91 3.60
N GLN A 140 -31.61 -16.87 2.42
CA GLN A 140 -31.20 -16.02 1.31
C GLN A 140 -31.33 -14.53 1.67
N GLN A 141 -32.43 -14.12 2.30
CA GLN A 141 -32.65 -12.73 2.70
C GLN A 141 -31.64 -12.28 3.76
N ILE A 142 -31.33 -13.14 4.74
CA ILE A 142 -30.33 -12.87 5.78
C ILE A 142 -28.94 -12.76 5.17
N ARG A 143 -28.56 -13.70 4.29
CA ARG A 143 -27.29 -13.68 3.56
C ARG A 143 -27.13 -12.41 2.74
N ASP A 144 -28.14 -12.03 1.96
CA ASP A 144 -28.08 -10.87 1.08
C ASP A 144 -28.06 -9.56 1.88
N MET A 145 -28.71 -9.53 3.05
CA MET A 145 -28.57 -8.42 4.01
C MET A 145 -27.15 -8.34 4.59
N ALA A 146 -26.57 -9.48 4.99
CA ALA A 146 -25.21 -9.54 5.49
C ALA A 146 -24.18 -9.07 4.45
N LEU A 147 -24.27 -9.57 3.21
CA LEU A 147 -23.41 -9.17 2.09
C LEU A 147 -23.48 -7.66 1.84
N ARG A 148 -24.68 -7.09 1.81
CA ARG A 148 -24.88 -5.64 1.69
C ARG A 148 -24.22 -4.89 2.83
N ARG A 149 -24.36 -5.38 4.06
CA ARG A 149 -23.81 -4.73 5.25
C ARG A 149 -22.29 -4.71 5.26
N PHE A 150 -21.65 -5.75 4.71
CA PHE A 150 -20.20 -5.84 4.52
C PHE A 150 -19.70 -5.28 3.17
N HIS A 151 -20.59 -4.76 2.32
CA HIS A 151 -20.27 -4.27 0.97
C HIS A 151 -19.58 -5.33 0.09
N ILE A 152 -19.93 -6.60 0.27
CA ILE A 152 -19.42 -7.70 -0.56
C ILE A 152 -20.31 -7.79 -1.79
N SER A 153 -19.72 -7.53 -2.96
CA SER A 153 -20.43 -7.50 -4.24
C SER A 153 -20.13 -8.72 -5.13
N ASP A 154 -19.57 -9.77 -4.53
CA ASP A 154 -19.22 -11.05 -5.15
C ASP A 154 -20.47 -11.91 -5.39
N ASN A 155 -20.33 -13.08 -6.02
CA ASN A 155 -21.45 -14.00 -6.23
C ASN A 155 -22.06 -14.41 -4.87
N PRO A 156 -23.34 -14.06 -4.57
CA PRO A 156 -23.98 -14.42 -3.30
C PRO A 156 -24.01 -15.93 -3.05
N ASP A 157 -24.00 -16.76 -4.09
CA ASP A 157 -24.07 -18.22 -3.94
C ASP A 157 -22.78 -18.83 -3.38
N CYS A 158 -21.67 -18.09 -3.43
CA CYS A 158 -20.42 -18.44 -2.76
C CYS A 158 -20.46 -18.22 -1.25
N TYR A 159 -21.55 -17.67 -0.69
CA TYR A 159 -21.66 -17.34 0.73
C TYR A 159 -22.82 -18.07 1.41
N TYR A 160 -22.69 -18.25 2.71
CA TYR A 160 -23.71 -18.83 3.57
C TYR A 160 -23.63 -18.20 4.97
N VAL A 161 -24.66 -18.46 5.77
CA VAL A 161 -24.77 -17.92 7.13
C VAL A 161 -24.80 -19.08 8.11
N THR A 162 -24.11 -18.92 9.24
CA THR A 162 -24.15 -19.85 10.37
C THR A 162 -24.46 -19.08 11.64
N GLN A 163 -24.98 -19.76 12.65
CA GLN A 163 -25.14 -19.18 13.96
C GLN A 163 -23.83 -19.25 14.74
N VAL A 164 -23.51 -18.21 15.50
CA VAL A 164 -22.46 -18.28 16.52
C VAL A 164 -23.00 -19.08 17.71
N HIS A 165 -22.41 -20.23 17.99
CA HIS A 165 -22.81 -21.08 19.12
C HIS A 165 -22.25 -20.52 20.43
N ASN A 166 -20.94 -20.29 20.47
CA ASN A 166 -20.19 -19.83 21.63
C ASN A 166 -19.09 -18.84 21.23
N ASP A 167 -18.54 -18.10 22.20
CA ASP A 167 -17.43 -17.16 21.98
C ASP A 167 -16.13 -17.83 21.47
N ASN A 168 -16.06 -19.17 21.55
CA ASN A 168 -14.96 -19.98 21.00
C ASN A 168 -14.99 -20.10 19.46
N GLY A 169 -16.04 -19.62 18.80
CA GLY A 169 -16.19 -19.70 17.34
C GLY A 169 -16.74 -21.03 16.82
N GLU A 170 -17.35 -21.83 17.71
CA GLU A 170 -18.21 -22.95 17.32
C GLU A 170 -19.44 -22.39 16.59
N GLU A 171 -19.84 -23.04 15.51
CA GLU A 171 -20.91 -22.58 14.64
C GLU A 171 -21.78 -23.73 14.16
N GLU A 172 -23.07 -23.45 14.02
CA GLU A 172 -24.08 -24.39 13.54
C GLU A 172 -24.75 -23.80 12.28
N LEU A 173 -25.03 -24.65 11.30
CA LEU A 173 -25.70 -24.23 10.07
C LEU A 173 -27.17 -23.94 10.38
N LEU A 174 -27.65 -22.79 9.87
CA LEU A 174 -29.06 -22.42 9.98
C LEU A 174 -29.85 -22.96 8.79
N GLU A 175 -31.04 -23.46 9.06
CA GLU A 175 -31.91 -24.09 8.06
C GLU A 175 -33.21 -23.29 7.84
N ASP A 176 -33.66 -23.25 6.59
CA ASP A 176 -34.99 -22.75 6.22
C ASP A 176 -36.09 -23.73 6.69
N PRO A 177 -37.34 -23.28 6.91
CA PRO A 177 -37.93 -22.01 6.45
C PRO A 177 -37.86 -20.83 7.44
N LEU A 178 -37.48 -21.06 8.70
CA LEU A 178 -37.47 -20.03 9.75
C LEU A 178 -36.14 -20.07 10.51
N PRO A 179 -35.01 -19.66 9.88
CA PRO A 179 -33.67 -19.82 10.44
C PRO A 179 -33.50 -19.13 11.80
N LEU A 180 -34.14 -17.97 12.00
CA LEU A 180 -34.02 -17.19 13.24
C LEU A 180 -34.77 -17.79 14.44
N ARG A 181 -35.67 -18.75 14.21
CA ARG A 181 -36.40 -19.42 15.29
C ARG A 181 -35.46 -20.24 16.18
N ASN A 182 -34.49 -20.91 15.56
CA ASN A 182 -33.58 -21.82 16.25
C ASN A 182 -32.31 -21.13 16.77
N VAL A 183 -32.17 -19.82 16.51
CA VAL A 183 -31.00 -19.06 16.95
C VAL A 183 -30.95 -18.95 18.48
N ARG A 184 -29.89 -19.47 19.11
CA ARG A 184 -29.66 -19.34 20.55
C ARG A 184 -29.33 -17.88 20.90
N ARG A 185 -29.86 -17.43 22.03
CA ARG A 185 -29.70 -16.07 22.57
C ARG A 185 -29.15 -16.16 24.00
N PRO A 186 -27.84 -16.36 24.19
CA PRO A 186 -27.26 -16.40 25.53
C PRO A 186 -27.55 -15.08 26.27
N GLU A 187 -28.06 -15.16 27.49
CA GLU A 187 -28.27 -14.01 28.39
C GLU A 187 -29.15 -12.87 27.83
N GLY A 188 -30.11 -13.17 26.93
CA GLY A 188 -30.95 -12.14 26.31
C GLY A 188 -30.19 -11.21 25.35
N ARG A 189 -28.95 -11.58 24.97
CA ARG A 189 -28.18 -10.86 23.95
C ARG A 189 -28.83 -11.03 22.57
N ARG A 190 -28.59 -10.05 21.69
CA ARG A 190 -29.02 -10.07 20.27
C ARG A 190 -28.49 -11.34 19.57
N ALA A 191 -29.29 -11.89 18.66
CA ALA A 191 -28.90 -13.02 17.82
C ALA A 191 -27.58 -12.74 17.09
N GLN A 192 -26.70 -13.73 17.06
CA GLN A 192 -25.35 -13.62 16.51
C GLN A 192 -25.15 -14.63 15.39
N ILE A 193 -24.69 -14.15 14.24
CA ILE A 193 -24.44 -14.98 13.06
C ILE A 193 -23.06 -14.69 12.47
N PHE A 194 -22.49 -15.68 11.80
CA PHE A 194 -21.37 -15.50 10.89
C PHE A 194 -21.86 -15.44 9.45
N LEU A 195 -21.23 -14.56 8.67
CA LEU A 195 -21.21 -14.66 7.21
C LEU A 195 -19.94 -15.45 6.81
N ARG A 196 -20.11 -16.52 6.03
CA ARG A 196 -19.04 -17.44 5.63
C ARG A 196 -18.94 -17.60 4.12
N TYR A 197 -17.75 -17.97 3.65
CA TYR A 197 -17.49 -18.33 2.25
C TYR A 197 -17.51 -19.85 2.07
N LYS A 198 -18.15 -20.35 1.01
CA LYS A 198 -18.21 -21.77 0.65
C LYS A 198 -16.90 -22.18 -0.03
N ASP A 199 -15.99 -22.75 0.75
CA ASP A 199 -14.76 -23.32 0.20
C ASP A 199 -15.04 -24.66 -0.48
N ASP A 200 -14.48 -24.85 -1.67
CA ASP A 200 -14.32 -26.18 -2.25
C ASP A 200 -13.26 -26.94 -1.43
N PRO A 201 -13.55 -28.18 -0.99
CA PRO A 201 -12.67 -28.92 -0.09
C PRO A 201 -11.34 -29.31 -0.74
N GLU A 202 -11.25 -29.38 -2.07
CA GLU A 202 -10.10 -29.92 -2.80
C GLU A 202 -9.29 -28.85 -3.52
N LYS A 203 -9.91 -27.71 -3.88
CA LYS A 203 -9.24 -26.71 -4.71
C LYS A 203 -9.70 -25.28 -4.46
N ALA A 204 -8.85 -24.33 -4.85
CA ALA A 204 -9.20 -22.92 -4.93
C ALA A 204 -8.43 -22.23 -6.06
N VAL A 205 -8.99 -21.17 -6.63
CA VAL A 205 -8.25 -20.28 -7.53
C VAL A 205 -7.63 -19.17 -6.70
N VAL A 206 -6.32 -18.99 -6.81
CA VAL A 206 -5.58 -17.96 -6.08
C VAL A 206 -4.88 -17.03 -7.06
N LYS A 207 -4.92 -15.74 -6.75
CA LYS A 207 -4.31 -14.68 -7.55
C LYS A 207 -3.00 -14.24 -6.93
N LEU A 208 -1.90 -14.37 -7.67
CA LEU A 208 -0.56 -13.94 -7.29
C LEU A 208 -0.15 -12.72 -8.11
N TYR A 209 0.54 -11.78 -7.47
CA TYR A 209 0.93 -10.51 -8.06
C TYR A 209 2.44 -10.45 -8.26
N GLY A 210 2.87 -10.21 -9.50
CA GLY A 210 4.26 -10.08 -9.90
C GLY A 210 4.76 -8.64 -9.85
N GLY A 211 4.05 -7.73 -9.18
CA GLY A 211 4.33 -6.29 -9.21
C GLY A 211 5.77 -5.90 -8.82
N TRP A 212 6.45 -6.70 -8.01
CA TRP A 212 7.87 -6.51 -7.65
C TRP A 212 8.86 -7.26 -8.53
N LEU A 213 8.39 -8.15 -9.39
CA LEU A 213 9.20 -8.92 -10.33
C LEU A 213 9.54 -8.12 -11.59
N ARG A 214 8.98 -6.91 -11.75
CA ARG A 214 9.23 -6.03 -12.90
C ARG A 214 8.86 -6.70 -14.24
N VAL A 215 7.74 -7.40 -14.23
CA VAL A 215 7.17 -8.10 -15.38
C VAL A 215 5.98 -7.33 -15.95
N PRO A 216 5.69 -7.45 -17.26
CA PRO A 216 4.56 -6.73 -17.88
C PRO A 216 3.21 -7.19 -17.34
N VAL A 217 3.10 -8.47 -16.95
CA VAL A 217 1.87 -9.03 -16.37
C VAL A 217 1.87 -8.79 -14.86
N THR A 218 0.95 -7.94 -14.39
CA THR A 218 0.94 -7.54 -12.97
C THR A 218 0.50 -8.65 -12.02
N CYS A 219 -0.24 -9.64 -12.53
CA CYS A 219 -0.76 -10.76 -11.74
C CYS A 219 -1.20 -11.95 -12.60
N CYS A 220 -1.20 -13.15 -12.01
CA CYS A 220 -1.72 -14.37 -12.61
C CYS A 220 -2.63 -15.11 -11.61
N SER A 221 -3.56 -15.91 -12.11
CA SER A 221 -4.43 -16.76 -11.28
C SER A 221 -4.10 -18.22 -11.52
N LEU A 222 -3.83 -18.99 -10.47
CA LEU A 222 -3.54 -20.42 -10.55
C LEU A 222 -4.52 -21.24 -9.69
N LEU A 223 -4.72 -22.49 -10.08
CA LEU A 223 -5.49 -23.46 -9.30
C LEU A 223 -4.56 -24.09 -8.26
N VAL A 224 -4.94 -24.05 -6.99
CA VAL A 224 -4.21 -24.68 -5.88
C VAL A 224 -5.04 -25.79 -5.28
N THR A 225 -4.38 -26.87 -4.88
CA THR A 225 -4.99 -28.07 -4.28
C THR A 225 -4.40 -28.34 -2.88
N LYS A 226 -4.80 -29.45 -2.25
CA LYS A 226 -4.25 -29.90 -0.95
C LYS A 226 -2.76 -30.28 -1.02
N GLU A 227 -2.25 -30.50 -2.22
CA GLU A 227 -0.86 -30.86 -2.49
C GLU A 227 -0.02 -29.64 -2.87
N THR A 228 -0.63 -28.52 -3.29
CA THR A 228 0.11 -27.33 -3.72
C THR A 228 0.71 -26.59 -2.54
N LEU A 229 2.05 -26.65 -2.41
CA LEU A 229 2.79 -25.84 -1.46
C LEU A 229 2.95 -24.41 -1.96
N VAL A 230 3.26 -23.49 -1.05
CA VAL A 230 3.62 -22.11 -1.40
C VAL A 230 4.76 -22.08 -2.43
N GLN A 231 5.78 -22.93 -2.29
CA GLN A 231 6.89 -23.00 -3.23
C GLN A 231 6.46 -23.42 -4.65
N ASP A 232 5.51 -24.37 -4.76
CA ASP A 232 4.97 -24.81 -6.05
C ASP A 232 4.16 -23.70 -6.71
N ALA A 233 3.34 -22.99 -5.91
CA ALA A 233 2.56 -21.84 -6.37
C ALA A 233 3.46 -20.70 -6.88
N VAL A 234 4.60 -20.47 -6.22
CA VAL A 234 5.62 -19.51 -6.67
C VAL A 234 6.24 -19.96 -7.98
N ALA A 235 6.65 -21.22 -8.10
CA ALA A 235 7.27 -21.75 -9.33
C ALA A 235 6.33 -21.67 -10.55
N GLU A 236 5.07 -22.07 -10.38
CA GLU A 236 4.02 -21.96 -11.40
C GLU A 236 3.75 -20.51 -11.81
N ALA A 237 3.75 -19.59 -10.85
CA ALA A 237 3.54 -18.19 -11.17
C ALA A 237 4.75 -17.54 -11.86
N LEU A 238 5.99 -17.94 -11.53
CA LEU A 238 7.17 -17.50 -12.27
C LEU A 238 7.06 -17.87 -13.76
N ASP A 239 6.66 -19.11 -14.06
CA ASP A 239 6.42 -19.56 -15.44
C ASP A 239 5.38 -18.68 -16.16
N ARG A 240 4.26 -18.39 -15.49
CA ARG A 240 3.21 -17.49 -16.01
C ARG A 240 3.65 -16.03 -16.17
N PHE A 241 4.65 -15.60 -15.41
CA PHE A 241 5.28 -14.29 -15.55
C PHE A 241 6.42 -14.28 -16.59
N GLY A 242 6.74 -15.42 -17.21
CA GLY A 242 7.82 -15.54 -18.19
C GLY A 242 9.23 -15.62 -17.56
N LEU A 243 9.31 -16.08 -16.31
CA LEU A 243 10.56 -16.25 -15.56
C LEU A 243 10.88 -17.74 -15.35
N ASP A 244 12.14 -18.04 -15.07
CA ASP A 244 12.57 -19.42 -14.82
C ASP A 244 12.00 -19.96 -13.49
N ARG A 245 11.13 -20.97 -13.59
CA ARG A 245 10.53 -21.65 -12.45
C ARG A 245 11.55 -22.30 -11.51
N ASN A 246 12.73 -22.66 -12.01
CA ASN A 246 13.78 -23.28 -11.19
C ASN A 246 14.40 -22.30 -10.18
N LEU A 247 14.20 -21.00 -10.40
CA LEU A 247 14.63 -19.95 -9.49
C LEU A 247 13.63 -19.70 -8.36
N ALA A 248 12.57 -20.50 -8.20
CA ALA A 248 11.55 -20.31 -7.15
C ALA A 248 12.12 -20.17 -5.74
N ASN A 249 13.25 -20.84 -5.44
CA ASN A 249 13.96 -20.73 -4.17
C ASN A 249 14.55 -19.34 -3.90
N ARG A 250 14.71 -18.49 -4.93
CA ARG A 250 15.12 -17.09 -4.82
C ARG A 250 13.96 -16.15 -4.57
N TYR A 251 12.74 -16.64 -4.48
CA TYR A 251 11.55 -15.82 -4.26
C TYR A 251 10.83 -16.21 -2.97
N ASN A 252 10.12 -15.24 -2.42
CA ASN A 252 9.20 -15.38 -1.31
C ASN A 252 7.80 -15.03 -1.78
N LEU A 253 6.81 -15.67 -1.15
CA LEU A 253 5.43 -15.26 -1.24
C LEU A 253 5.10 -14.35 -0.04
N ILE A 254 4.70 -13.12 -0.31
CA ILE A 254 4.39 -12.12 0.70
C ILE A 254 2.87 -11.89 0.72
N GLU A 255 2.24 -12.19 1.86
CA GLU A 255 0.87 -11.82 2.15
C GLU A 255 0.84 -10.35 2.60
N VAL A 256 0.20 -9.48 1.82
CA VAL A 256 0.10 -8.04 2.10
C VAL A 256 -1.35 -7.67 2.39
N SER A 257 -1.62 -7.16 3.60
CA SER A 257 -2.91 -6.61 4.00
C SER A 257 -2.90 -5.09 4.03
N LEU A 258 -3.99 -4.46 3.56
CA LEU A 258 -4.15 -3.01 3.46
C LEU A 258 -5.15 -2.41 4.47
N ASP A 259 -5.61 -3.18 5.46
CA ASP A 259 -6.76 -2.80 6.31
C ASP A 259 -6.44 -1.64 7.29
N ARG A 260 -5.25 -1.62 7.89
CA ARG A 260 -4.82 -0.60 8.88
C ARG A 260 -3.37 -0.15 8.65
N GLY A 261 -3.03 0.13 7.39
CA GLY A 261 -1.65 0.31 6.93
C GLY A 261 -1.20 -0.88 6.07
N VAL A 262 0.08 -0.95 5.75
CA VAL A 262 0.67 -2.10 5.05
C VAL A 262 1.18 -3.06 6.11
N ALA A 263 0.55 -4.23 6.23
CA ALA A 263 1.06 -5.32 7.04
C ALA A 263 1.51 -6.44 6.10
N GLU A 264 2.75 -6.89 6.25
CA GLU A 264 3.38 -7.90 5.39
C GLU A 264 3.72 -9.13 6.21
N ARG A 265 3.45 -10.31 5.66
CA ARG A 265 3.87 -11.60 6.22
C ARG A 265 4.50 -12.43 5.11
N THR A 266 5.73 -12.88 5.33
CA THR A 266 6.35 -13.88 4.46
C THR A 266 5.71 -15.23 4.75
N ALA A 267 5.08 -15.84 3.74
CA ALA A 267 4.51 -17.18 3.87
C ALA A 267 5.64 -18.22 3.93
N ASN A 268 5.44 -19.29 4.72
CA ASN A 268 6.41 -20.37 4.77
C ASN A 268 6.35 -21.15 3.43
N PRO A 269 7.49 -21.38 2.74
CA PRO A 269 7.52 -22.13 1.48
C PRO A 269 6.87 -23.52 1.54
N HIS A 270 6.86 -24.15 2.72
CA HIS A 270 6.29 -25.48 2.96
C HIS A 270 4.84 -25.44 3.47
N GLU A 271 4.23 -24.26 3.60
CA GLU A 271 2.82 -24.14 3.95
C GLU A 271 1.93 -24.52 2.75
N ASN A 272 0.79 -25.14 3.01
CA ASN A 272 -0.18 -25.46 1.98
C ASN A 272 -0.95 -24.21 1.54
N MET A 273 -0.96 -23.92 0.24
CA MET A 273 -1.55 -22.69 -0.29
C MET A 273 -3.08 -22.67 -0.19
N LEU A 274 -3.74 -23.82 -0.39
CA LEU A 274 -5.18 -23.95 -0.22
C LEU A 274 -5.60 -23.64 1.22
N GLN A 275 -4.89 -24.20 2.20
CA GLN A 275 -5.16 -23.99 3.63
C GLN A 275 -4.94 -22.54 4.04
N LEU A 276 -3.93 -21.86 3.47
CA LEU A 276 -3.66 -20.45 3.72
C LEU A 276 -4.88 -19.60 3.32
N VAL A 277 -5.44 -19.81 2.12
CA VAL A 277 -6.61 -19.05 1.64
C VAL A 277 -7.87 -19.39 2.45
N ARG A 278 -8.07 -20.66 2.81
CA ARG A 278 -9.20 -21.08 3.67
C ARG A 278 -9.13 -20.44 5.06
N ASN A 279 -7.94 -20.44 5.67
CA ASN A 279 -7.70 -19.80 6.96
C ASN A 279 -8.00 -18.29 6.88
N LEU A 280 -7.58 -17.63 5.79
CA LEU A 280 -7.85 -16.22 5.57
C LEU A 280 -9.36 -15.92 5.50
N ARG A 281 -10.13 -16.72 4.75
CA ARG A 281 -11.59 -16.60 4.65
C ARG A 281 -12.30 -16.90 5.96
N LYS A 282 -11.86 -17.93 6.70
CA LYS A 282 -12.43 -18.31 7.99
C LYS A 282 -12.13 -17.29 9.09
N ASP A 283 -10.97 -16.65 9.04
CA ASP A 283 -10.59 -15.64 10.03
C ASP A 283 -11.27 -14.29 9.79
N SER A 284 -11.36 -13.82 8.54
CA SER A 284 -12.12 -12.61 8.17
C SER A 284 -12.33 -12.50 6.66
N LEU A 285 -13.58 -12.47 6.20
CA LEU A 285 -13.92 -12.20 4.80
C LEU A 285 -13.44 -10.81 4.35
N ARG A 286 -13.55 -9.80 5.22
CA ARG A 286 -13.03 -8.47 4.93
C ARG A 286 -11.53 -8.53 4.65
N ARG A 287 -10.76 -9.22 5.49
CA ARG A 287 -9.31 -9.40 5.30
C ARG A 287 -9.03 -10.13 3.99
N TYR A 288 -9.77 -11.21 3.70
CA TYR A 288 -9.65 -11.93 2.43
C TYR A 288 -9.81 -11.03 1.20
N HIS A 289 -10.78 -10.11 1.20
CA HIS A 289 -11.00 -9.20 0.08
C HIS A 289 -9.93 -8.12 -0.10
N VAL A 290 -9.16 -7.78 0.94
CA VAL A 290 -8.14 -6.72 0.88
C VAL A 290 -6.71 -7.25 0.83
N VAL A 291 -6.49 -8.51 1.19
CA VAL A 291 -5.19 -9.18 1.13
C VAL A 291 -4.82 -9.52 -0.30
N ARG A 292 -3.53 -9.38 -0.61
CA ARG A 292 -2.92 -9.76 -1.88
C ARG A 292 -1.66 -10.56 -1.62
N PHE A 293 -1.41 -11.55 -2.46
CA PHE A 293 -0.19 -12.35 -2.42
C PHE A 293 0.78 -11.86 -3.48
N TYR A 294 1.93 -11.33 -3.07
CA TYR A 294 2.96 -10.85 -3.97
C TYR A 294 4.12 -11.83 -4.03
N ILE A 295 4.66 -12.04 -5.22
CA ILE A 295 5.94 -12.72 -5.38
C ILE A 295 7.03 -11.67 -5.30
N GLN A 296 8.03 -11.94 -4.47
CA GLN A 296 9.11 -11.02 -4.20
C GLN A 296 10.44 -11.76 -4.23
N GLU A 297 11.43 -11.24 -4.96
CA GLU A 297 12.80 -11.77 -4.92
C GLU A 297 13.37 -11.62 -3.51
N LYS A 298 14.06 -12.64 -2.98
CA LYS A 298 14.62 -12.65 -1.62
C LYS A 298 15.69 -11.57 -1.45
N ASP A 299 16.60 -11.54 -2.40
CA ASP A 299 17.64 -10.53 -2.47
C ASP A 299 17.14 -9.37 -3.34
N ASP A 300 17.46 -8.13 -2.95
CA ASP A 300 17.33 -7.01 -3.88
C ASP A 300 18.53 -7.08 -4.83
N PRO A 301 18.32 -7.20 -6.15
CA PRO A 301 19.44 -7.27 -7.10
C PRO A 301 20.23 -5.96 -7.19
N HIS A 302 19.76 -4.89 -6.55
CA HIS A 302 20.37 -3.56 -6.62
C HIS A 302 21.08 -3.16 -5.33
N ASP A 303 22.21 -2.49 -5.53
CA ASP A 303 22.92 -1.79 -4.49
C ASP A 303 22.05 -0.70 -3.84
N HIS A 304 22.08 -0.64 -2.52
CA HIS A 304 21.29 0.27 -1.71
C HIS A 304 22.05 1.59 -1.57
N ALA A 305 21.69 2.57 -2.40
CA ALA A 305 22.35 3.87 -2.42
C ALA A 305 21.90 4.76 -1.26
N VAL A 306 22.87 5.38 -0.57
CA VAL A 306 22.66 6.33 0.52
C VAL A 306 23.44 7.60 0.22
N PHE A 307 22.73 8.71 0.08
CA PHE A 307 23.34 10.04 0.01
C PHE A 307 23.80 10.48 1.39
N VAL A 308 24.99 11.07 1.46
CA VAL A 308 25.53 11.71 2.67
C VAL A 308 26.02 13.10 2.29
N GLY A 309 25.43 14.14 2.88
CA GLY A 309 25.79 15.55 2.68
C GLY A 309 26.03 16.28 4.00
N ASN A 310 26.41 17.56 3.89
CA ASN A 310 26.96 18.39 4.98
C ASN A 310 28.32 17.89 5.51
N LEU A 311 29.12 17.25 4.66
CA LEU A 311 30.52 16.96 4.95
C LEU A 311 31.39 18.19 4.59
N PRO A 312 32.65 18.26 5.06
CA PRO A 312 33.56 19.33 4.65
C PRO A 312 33.79 19.33 3.15
N LEU A 313 33.92 20.52 2.57
CA LEU A 313 34.11 20.69 1.14
C LEU A 313 35.51 20.24 0.69
N SER A 314 35.63 19.83 -0.56
CA SER A 314 36.91 19.65 -1.26
C SER A 314 37.92 18.70 -0.62
N LEU A 315 37.46 17.77 0.22
CA LEU A 315 38.32 16.71 0.76
C LEU A 315 38.59 15.60 -0.27
N ALA A 316 39.74 14.94 -0.17
CA ALA A 316 40.01 13.75 -0.97
C ALA A 316 39.12 12.56 -0.54
N GLN A 317 38.84 11.63 -1.46
CA GLN A 317 38.03 10.44 -1.18
C GLN A 317 38.47 9.67 0.08
N ARG A 318 39.79 9.50 0.29
CA ARG A 318 40.33 8.82 1.48
C ARG A 318 39.96 9.52 2.80
N GLN A 319 39.86 10.84 2.78
CA GLN A 319 39.46 11.61 3.97
C GLN A 319 37.97 11.44 4.25
N TYR A 320 37.11 11.51 3.22
CA TYR A 320 35.70 11.19 3.38
C TYR A 320 35.48 9.76 3.89
N GLU A 321 36.20 8.79 3.34
CA GLU A 321 36.16 7.40 3.79
C GLU A 321 36.49 7.28 5.28
N ARG A 322 37.56 7.95 5.75
CA ARG A 322 37.94 7.98 7.16
C ARG A 322 36.87 8.61 8.05
N ILE A 323 36.22 9.69 7.58
CA ILE A 323 35.10 10.32 8.29
C ILE A 323 33.93 9.33 8.40
N LEU A 324 33.53 8.69 7.30
CA LEU A 324 32.42 7.73 7.27
C LEU A 324 32.68 6.54 8.19
N LEU A 325 33.87 5.93 8.13
CA LEU A 325 34.24 4.80 9.01
C LEU A 325 34.15 5.19 10.50
N ARG A 326 34.64 6.39 10.84
CA ARG A 326 34.55 6.92 12.21
C ARG A 326 33.10 7.12 12.65
N LEU A 327 32.27 7.76 11.83
CA LEU A 327 30.87 8.04 12.16
C LEU A 327 30.00 6.78 12.19
N LEU A 328 30.32 5.78 11.37
CA LEU A 328 29.69 4.47 11.39
C LEU A 328 30.20 3.59 12.53
N GLY A 329 31.29 3.96 13.22
CA GLY A 329 31.90 3.16 14.27
C GLY A 329 32.40 1.80 13.75
N ALA A 330 32.89 1.76 12.51
CA ALA A 330 33.31 0.54 11.83
C ALA A 330 34.84 0.55 11.62
N LYS A 331 35.48 -0.61 11.86
CA LYS A 331 36.91 -0.79 11.58
C LYS A 331 37.19 -1.05 10.09
N GLU A 332 36.22 -1.66 9.42
CA GLU A 332 36.26 -2.00 7.99
C GLU A 332 35.06 -1.38 7.28
N LYS A 333 35.09 -1.31 5.95
CA LYS A 333 34.03 -0.70 5.14
C LYS A 333 32.73 -1.51 5.27
N PRO A 334 31.66 -0.95 5.86
CA PRO A 334 30.36 -1.61 5.85
C PRO A 334 29.61 -1.39 4.53
N PHE A 335 30.07 -0.47 3.69
CA PHE A 335 29.55 -0.16 2.36
C PHE A 335 30.40 -0.83 1.28
N THR A 336 29.77 -1.22 0.18
CA THR A 336 30.39 -1.87 -0.98
C THR A 336 31.28 -0.88 -1.75
N ALA A 337 30.78 0.34 -1.97
CA ALA A 337 31.50 1.37 -2.73
C ALA A 337 31.14 2.79 -2.26
N ILE A 338 32.07 3.72 -2.55
CA ILE A 338 31.78 5.15 -2.59
C ILE A 338 31.56 5.48 -4.07
N GLY A 339 30.35 5.90 -4.41
CA GLY A 339 29.96 6.34 -5.74
C GLY A 339 30.42 7.78 -6.03
N PRO A 340 29.62 8.60 -6.72
CA PRO A 340 30.01 9.97 -7.04
C PRO A 340 30.25 10.79 -5.77
N ILE A 341 31.29 11.61 -5.80
CA ILE A 341 31.64 12.57 -4.77
C ILE A 341 31.48 13.96 -5.37
N TYR A 342 30.60 14.75 -4.79
CA TYR A 342 30.36 16.14 -5.15
C TYR A 342 31.20 17.03 -4.23
N PHE A 343 32.48 17.15 -4.55
CA PHE A 343 33.50 17.82 -3.72
C PHE A 343 33.11 19.25 -3.32
N GLU A 344 32.59 20.02 -4.27
CA GLU A 344 32.15 21.41 -4.07
C GLU A 344 30.93 21.54 -3.14
N TYR A 345 30.22 20.44 -2.93
CA TYR A 345 29.01 20.38 -2.11
C TYR A 345 29.20 19.60 -0.81
N GLY A 346 30.40 19.04 -0.56
CA GLY A 346 30.66 18.24 0.63
C GLY A 346 29.66 17.09 0.75
N SER A 347 29.41 16.40 -0.36
CA SER A 347 28.44 15.30 -0.38
C SER A 347 28.90 14.17 -1.29
N LEU A 348 28.40 12.97 -1.02
CA LEU A 348 28.72 11.77 -1.75
C LEU A 348 27.58 10.76 -1.66
N VAL A 349 27.66 9.72 -2.48
CA VAL A 349 26.78 8.55 -2.38
C VAL A 349 27.60 7.32 -2.00
N ILE A 350 27.15 6.56 -1.01
CA ILE A 350 27.69 5.23 -0.69
C ILE A 350 26.67 4.15 -1.03
N THR A 351 27.13 2.97 -1.43
CA THR A 351 26.26 1.83 -1.75
C THR A 351 26.47 0.67 -0.79
N PHE A 352 25.41 -0.08 -0.51
CA PHE A 352 25.44 -1.28 0.31
C PHE A 352 24.83 -2.46 -0.45
N ASN A 353 25.43 -3.63 -0.30
CA ASN A 353 24.93 -4.88 -0.88
C ASN A 353 23.71 -5.47 -0.14
N THR A 354 23.37 -4.97 1.05
CA THR A 354 22.22 -5.46 1.82
C THR A 354 21.41 -4.32 2.43
N ALA A 355 20.08 -4.50 2.48
CA ALA A 355 19.17 -3.54 3.09
C ALA A 355 19.45 -3.34 4.58
N LYS A 356 19.86 -4.40 5.28
CA LYS A 356 20.19 -4.37 6.71
C LYS A 356 21.40 -3.48 6.98
N ALA A 357 22.47 -3.61 6.18
CA ALA A 357 23.66 -2.77 6.30
C ALA A 357 23.33 -1.31 5.99
N ALA A 358 22.57 -1.05 4.92
CA ALA A 358 22.10 0.28 4.57
C ALA A 358 21.26 0.92 5.69
N THR A 359 20.30 0.18 6.25
CA THR A 359 19.43 0.64 7.34
C THR A 359 20.25 1.03 8.57
N SER A 360 21.16 0.15 8.99
CA SER A 360 22.04 0.40 10.14
C SER A 360 22.91 1.64 9.92
N ALA A 361 23.49 1.78 8.73
CA ALA A 361 24.29 2.94 8.37
C ALA A 361 23.47 4.24 8.37
N VAL A 362 22.26 4.23 7.81
CA VAL A 362 21.37 5.39 7.76
C VAL A 362 20.97 5.82 9.18
N GLN A 363 20.61 4.88 10.05
CA GLN A 363 20.27 5.18 11.45
C GLN A 363 21.44 5.81 12.22
N ARG A 364 22.67 5.33 12.00
CA ARG A 364 23.88 5.91 12.61
C ARG A 364 24.17 7.30 12.07
N LEU A 365 24.23 7.44 10.74
CA LEU A 365 24.62 8.70 10.09
C LEU A 365 23.56 9.80 10.26
N GLN A 366 22.27 9.47 10.33
CA GLN A 366 21.22 10.47 10.58
C GLN A 366 21.27 11.06 12.00
N ASN A 367 21.85 10.32 12.95
CA ASN A 367 22.11 10.80 14.31
C ASN A 367 23.51 11.39 14.47
N ALA A 368 24.35 11.29 13.44
CA ALA A 368 25.71 11.81 13.48
C ALA A 368 25.73 13.33 13.31
N VAL A 369 26.67 13.94 14.03
CA VAL A 369 27.07 15.34 13.90
C VAL A 369 28.55 15.36 13.61
N TYR A 370 28.95 16.18 12.64
CA TYR A 370 30.35 16.37 12.26
C TYR A 370 30.61 17.87 12.12
N GLU A 371 31.64 18.39 12.78
CA GLU A 371 31.95 19.83 12.83
C GLU A 371 30.71 20.68 13.15
N GLU A 372 29.99 20.32 14.21
CA GLU A 372 28.77 21.01 14.69
C GLU A 372 27.60 21.00 13.70
N LYS A 373 27.72 20.30 12.57
CA LYS A 373 26.67 20.17 11.56
C LYS A 373 26.06 18.77 11.60
N LYS A 374 24.73 18.72 11.61
CA LYS A 374 24.01 17.46 11.37
C LYS A 374 24.16 17.04 9.91
N LEU A 375 24.45 15.76 9.68
CA LEU A 375 24.54 15.23 8.33
C LEU A 375 23.16 15.17 7.66
N ILE A 376 23.14 15.37 6.34
CA ILE A 376 21.96 15.08 5.51
C ILE A 376 22.14 13.68 4.96
N VAL A 377 21.25 12.76 5.33
CA VAL A 377 21.37 11.34 4.96
C VAL A 377 20.05 10.83 4.39
N LEU A 378 20.08 10.38 3.14
CA LEU A 378 18.90 9.96 2.40
C LEU A 378 19.11 8.60 1.76
N CYS A 379 18.18 7.67 1.95
CA CYS A 379 18.09 6.49 1.09
C CYS A 379 17.61 6.94 -0.28
N LEU A 380 18.39 6.64 -1.31
CA LEU A 380 18.05 7.02 -2.68
C LEU A 380 17.31 5.86 -3.34
N PRO A 381 16.13 6.12 -3.93
CA PRO A 381 15.50 5.11 -4.76
C PRO A 381 16.31 4.91 -6.05
N ASN A 382 16.16 3.73 -6.65
CA ASN A 382 16.72 3.40 -7.94
C ASN A 382 15.60 3.24 -8.98
N VAL A 383 15.62 4.09 -9.99
CA VAL A 383 14.68 4.05 -11.12
C VAL A 383 15.12 2.98 -12.10
N GLN A 384 14.16 2.21 -12.61
CA GLN A 384 14.34 1.12 -13.58
C GLN A 384 13.86 1.57 -14.95
N PRO A 385 14.74 2.07 -15.85
CA PRO A 385 14.32 2.70 -17.10
C PRO A 385 13.55 1.75 -18.02
N HIS A 386 13.88 0.46 -18.02
CA HIS A 386 13.20 -0.57 -18.81
C HIS A 386 11.74 -0.82 -18.39
N MET A 387 11.33 -0.33 -17.21
CA MET A 387 9.95 -0.39 -16.72
C MET A 387 9.11 0.83 -17.11
N LEU A 388 9.73 1.83 -17.73
CA LEU A 388 9.04 3.03 -18.22
C LEU A 388 8.46 2.75 -19.60
N SER A 389 7.27 3.30 -19.84
CA SER A 389 6.70 3.31 -21.20
C SER A 389 7.58 4.17 -22.12
N PRO A 390 7.77 3.80 -23.41
CA PRO A 390 8.63 4.56 -24.34
C PRO A 390 8.21 6.02 -24.55
N ASP A 391 6.93 6.35 -24.32
CA ASP A 391 6.37 7.71 -24.39
C ASP A 391 6.38 8.47 -23.04
N CYS A 392 6.95 7.87 -21.99
CA CYS A 392 7.06 8.46 -20.67
C CYS A 392 8.35 9.28 -20.54
N GLU A 393 8.20 10.58 -20.25
CA GLU A 393 9.25 11.49 -19.85
C GLU A 393 8.95 11.95 -18.42
N PRO A 394 9.33 11.16 -17.39
CA PRO A 394 8.92 11.43 -16.02
C PRO A 394 9.37 12.82 -15.57
N LEU A 395 8.57 13.49 -14.75
CA LEU A 395 8.88 14.82 -14.23
C LEU A 395 9.69 14.72 -12.94
N LEU A 396 10.85 15.36 -12.89
CA LEU A 396 11.61 15.64 -11.68
C LEU A 396 11.24 17.04 -11.17
N VAL A 397 10.65 17.11 -9.98
CA VAL A 397 10.25 18.36 -9.33
C VAL A 397 11.25 18.71 -8.23
N LEU A 398 11.88 19.87 -8.36
CA LEU A 398 12.86 20.40 -7.41
C LEU A 398 12.28 21.67 -6.78
N VAL A 399 11.97 21.62 -5.49
CA VAL A 399 11.30 22.72 -4.78
C VAL A 399 12.23 23.36 -3.77
N ASN A 400 12.44 24.67 -3.86
CA ASN A 400 13.06 25.45 -2.80
C ASN A 400 12.00 26.00 -1.85
N VAL A 401 11.87 25.38 -0.68
CA VAL A 401 10.82 25.74 0.30
C VAL A 401 10.97 27.15 0.90
N LYS A 402 12.16 27.76 0.82
CA LYS A 402 12.44 29.12 1.30
C LYS A 402 12.34 30.18 0.21
N SER A 403 12.04 29.82 -1.04
CA SER A 403 11.88 30.80 -2.12
C SER A 403 10.55 31.55 -2.03
N GLY A 404 10.58 32.85 -2.38
CA GLY A 404 9.40 33.71 -2.50
C GLY A 404 8.53 33.72 -1.25
N GLY A 405 7.21 33.55 -1.43
CA GLY A 405 6.22 33.53 -0.35
C GLY A 405 6.25 32.32 0.58
N CYS A 406 7.33 31.52 0.60
CA CYS A 406 7.51 30.35 1.48
C CYS A 406 6.42 29.26 1.35
N GLN A 407 5.77 29.16 0.19
CA GLN A 407 4.71 28.17 -0.11
C GLN A 407 5.25 26.80 -0.53
N GLY A 408 6.57 26.60 -0.59
CA GLY A 408 7.13 25.37 -1.16
C GLY A 408 6.74 24.09 -0.41
N ASN A 409 6.42 24.17 0.89
CA ASN A 409 5.89 23.03 1.63
C ASN A 409 4.51 22.57 1.13
N GLU A 410 3.63 23.52 0.79
CA GLU A 410 2.31 23.22 0.23
C GLU A 410 2.44 22.66 -1.19
N LEU A 411 3.37 23.23 -1.96
CA LEU A 411 3.68 22.76 -3.30
C LEU A 411 4.21 21.32 -3.30
N ILE A 412 5.14 20.98 -2.40
CA ILE A 412 5.61 19.61 -2.20
C ILE A 412 4.44 18.67 -1.86
N LYS A 413 3.56 19.07 -0.93
CA LYS A 413 2.37 18.26 -0.56
C LYS A 413 1.44 18.06 -1.76
N ALA A 414 1.21 19.09 -2.56
CA ALA A 414 0.37 19.02 -3.76
C ALA A 414 0.98 18.09 -4.81
N PHE A 415 2.27 18.26 -5.15
CA PHE A 415 2.94 17.38 -6.11
C PHE A 415 3.00 15.94 -5.63
N ARG A 416 3.27 15.67 -4.35
CA ARG A 416 3.28 14.30 -3.80
C ARG A 416 1.89 13.62 -3.76
N ARG A 417 0.81 14.39 -3.90
CA ARG A 417 -0.55 13.85 -4.09
C ARG A 417 -0.85 13.51 -5.55
N LEU A 418 -0.16 14.15 -6.49
CA LEU A 418 -0.37 13.99 -7.93
C LEU A 418 0.63 13.04 -8.57
N LEU A 419 1.89 13.11 -8.18
CA LEU A 419 3.03 12.39 -8.74
C LEU A 419 3.53 11.34 -7.74
N ASN A 420 4.37 10.43 -8.22
CA ASN A 420 5.12 9.55 -7.33
C ASN A 420 5.96 10.42 -6.37
N PRO A 421 5.90 10.20 -5.04
CA PRO A 421 6.63 11.03 -4.08
C PRO A 421 8.15 11.12 -4.31
N PHE A 422 8.75 10.11 -4.97
CA PHE A 422 10.16 10.09 -5.36
C PHE A 422 10.47 10.90 -6.63
N GLN A 423 9.49 11.62 -7.17
CA GLN A 423 9.67 12.65 -8.18
C GLN A 423 9.83 14.04 -7.56
N VAL A 424 9.62 14.21 -6.25
CA VAL A 424 9.48 15.52 -5.59
C VAL A 424 10.51 15.68 -4.49
N PHE A 425 11.48 16.57 -4.73
CA PHE A 425 12.61 16.80 -3.84
C PHE A 425 12.61 18.23 -3.31
N ASP A 426 12.93 18.37 -2.03
CA ASP A 426 13.25 19.66 -1.40
C ASP A 426 14.74 19.93 -1.59
N VAL A 427 15.09 20.98 -2.35
CA VAL A 427 16.50 21.29 -2.63
C VAL A 427 17.26 21.74 -1.38
N LEU A 428 16.58 22.17 -0.31
CA LEU A 428 17.26 22.48 0.95
C LEU A 428 17.69 21.22 1.71
N LYS A 429 17.24 20.04 1.29
CA LYS A 429 17.51 18.75 1.92
C LYS A 429 18.42 17.89 1.04
N GLY A 430 19.61 18.39 0.77
CA GLY A 430 20.66 17.68 0.01
C GLY A 430 20.95 18.28 -1.38
N GLY A 431 20.30 19.39 -1.74
CA GLY A 431 20.50 20.05 -3.03
C GLY A 431 19.78 19.37 -4.19
N PRO A 432 19.89 19.96 -5.40
CA PRO A 432 19.39 19.36 -6.64
C PRO A 432 20.00 17.99 -6.96
N LEU A 433 21.25 17.76 -6.54
CA LEU A 433 22.05 16.57 -6.82
C LEU A 433 21.37 15.27 -6.43
N VAL A 434 20.57 15.26 -5.37
CA VAL A 434 19.81 14.08 -4.92
C VAL A 434 18.82 13.64 -6.00
N GLY A 435 17.99 14.56 -6.49
CA GLY A 435 17.00 14.26 -7.53
C GLY A 435 17.65 13.91 -8.86
N LEU A 436 18.72 14.62 -9.22
CA LEU A 436 19.51 14.35 -10.42
C LEU A 436 20.16 12.97 -10.37
N TYR A 437 20.72 12.58 -9.22
CA TYR A 437 21.26 11.24 -9.03
C TYR A 437 20.16 10.18 -9.21
N VAL A 438 18.99 10.34 -8.58
CA VAL A 438 17.88 9.39 -8.73
C VAL A 438 17.47 9.21 -10.20
N PHE A 439 17.49 10.27 -11.00
CA PHE A 439 17.11 10.27 -12.41
C PHE A 439 18.27 10.02 -13.38
N ARG A 440 19.51 9.80 -12.91
CA ARG A 440 20.72 9.73 -13.76
C ARG A 440 20.66 8.69 -14.88
N ASN A 441 19.94 7.59 -14.66
CA ASN A 441 19.79 6.50 -15.63
C ASN A 441 18.54 6.65 -16.51
N VAL A 442 17.71 7.66 -16.28
CA VAL A 442 16.48 7.89 -17.06
C VAL A 442 16.85 8.61 -18.36
N PRO A 443 16.65 8.01 -19.55
CA PRO A 443 17.16 8.57 -20.80
C PRO A 443 16.57 9.94 -21.16
N LYS A 444 15.28 10.15 -20.87
CA LYS A 444 14.56 11.40 -21.12
C LYS A 444 13.62 11.67 -19.96
N TYR A 445 13.74 12.86 -19.37
CA TYR A 445 12.89 13.32 -18.28
C TYR A 445 12.80 14.84 -18.30
N LYS A 446 11.77 15.37 -17.65
CA LYS A 446 11.54 16.82 -17.54
C LYS A 446 11.95 17.29 -16.16
N ILE A 447 12.41 18.53 -16.04
CA ILE A 447 12.74 19.13 -14.75
C ILE A 447 11.84 20.34 -14.55
N LEU A 448 11.16 20.39 -13.40
CA LEU A 448 10.45 21.56 -12.91
C LEU A 448 11.18 22.07 -11.67
N ALA A 449 11.88 23.20 -11.81
CA ALA A 449 12.49 23.91 -10.70
C ALA A 449 11.51 24.97 -10.16
N CYS A 450 11.14 24.85 -8.88
CA CYS A 450 10.25 25.77 -8.20
C CYS A 450 11.06 26.64 -7.23
N GLY A 451 11.45 27.82 -7.68
CA GLY A 451 12.18 28.81 -6.90
C GLY A 451 12.48 30.07 -7.73
N GLY A 452 13.17 31.04 -7.15
CA GLY A 452 13.66 32.22 -7.87
C GLY A 452 14.90 31.93 -8.72
N ASP A 453 15.46 32.96 -9.36
CA ASP A 453 16.60 32.85 -10.29
C ASP A 453 17.82 32.15 -9.67
N GLY A 454 18.14 32.44 -8.40
CA GLY A 454 19.24 31.77 -7.70
C GLY A 454 19.04 30.26 -7.55
N THR A 455 17.78 29.80 -7.41
CA THR A 455 17.46 28.36 -7.39
C THR A 455 17.64 27.75 -8.77
N ILE A 456 17.21 28.46 -9.83
CA ILE A 456 17.35 28.00 -11.21
C ILE A 456 18.83 27.89 -11.57
N GLY A 457 19.63 28.93 -11.28
CA GLY A 457 21.08 28.92 -11.48
C GLY A 457 21.77 27.76 -10.75
N TRP A 458 21.38 27.49 -9.50
CA TRP A 458 21.91 26.36 -8.73
C TRP A 458 21.57 25.00 -9.36
N VAL A 459 20.33 24.81 -9.82
CA VAL A 459 19.91 23.58 -10.51
C VAL A 459 20.70 23.38 -11.80
N LEU A 460 20.89 24.45 -12.60
CA LEU A 460 21.65 24.40 -13.84
C LEU A 460 23.12 24.03 -13.59
N GLN A 461 23.78 24.63 -12.59
CA GLN A 461 25.15 24.27 -12.21
C GLN A 461 25.26 22.79 -11.81
N CYS A 462 24.28 22.25 -11.08
CA CYS A 462 24.28 20.84 -10.69
C CYS A 462 24.05 19.88 -11.87
N LEU A 463 23.34 20.32 -12.92
CA LEU A 463 23.09 19.50 -14.11
C LEU A 463 24.38 19.23 -14.90
N ASP A 464 25.28 20.21 -14.97
CA ASP A 464 26.57 20.04 -15.64
C ASP A 464 27.46 19.03 -14.89
N ILE A 465 27.36 19.00 -13.55
CA ILE A 465 28.06 18.05 -12.70
C ILE A 465 27.48 16.64 -12.84
N ALA A 466 26.15 16.51 -12.88
CA ALA A 466 25.47 15.21 -12.95
C ALA A 466 25.59 14.51 -14.32
N LYS A 467 26.00 15.23 -15.36
CA LYS A 467 26.26 14.68 -16.71
C LYS A 467 27.67 14.11 -16.87
N GLN A 468 28.59 14.42 -15.96
CA GLN A 468 29.93 13.85 -15.89
C GLN A 468 29.86 12.48 -15.22
#